data_AF-A0A946J2Q1-F1
#
_entry.id   AF-A0A946J2Q1-F1
#
_cell.length_a   1.000
_cell.length_b   1.000
_cell.length_c   1.000
_cell.angle_alpha   90.00
_cell.angle_beta   90.00
_cell.angle_gamma   90.00
#
_symmetry.space_group_name_H-M   'P 1'
#
loop_
_entity.id
_entity.type
_entity.pdbx_description
1 polymer ?
#
loop_
_entity_poly.entity_id
_entity_poly.type
_entity_poly.pdbx_seq_one_letter_code
_entity_poly.pdbx_strand_id
1 'polypeptide(L)'
;MTLTNIFKAQAIFAWLWAVMFWFAPAMVAQGPGWELTAESIAFGQIVSVPMTVLGVIMWMAPTWAADNLKKFGMLIGVYANAGFAAVQLFHVSTGVSKFDPLGMIPTVIFIALFLWKCRASD
;
A
#
# COMPACT_ATOMS: atom_id res chain seq x y z
N MET A 1 10.69 17.41 1.06
CA MET A 1 9.65 16.40 1.37
C MET A 1 9.75 16.01 2.84
N THR A 2 8.68 16.17 3.62
CA THR A 2 8.62 15.82 5.06
C THR A 2 8.06 14.41 5.27
N LEU A 3 8.27 13.82 6.45
CA LEU A 3 7.69 12.52 6.80
C LEU A 3 6.14 12.56 6.74
N THR A 4 5.53 13.66 7.17
CA THR A 4 4.09 13.93 7.03
C THR A 4 3.61 13.83 5.59
N ASN A 5 4.37 14.37 4.62
CA ASN A 5 3.98 14.30 3.22
C ASN A 5 4.03 12.86 2.69
N ILE A 6 5.00 12.05 3.14
CA ILE A 6 5.11 10.65 2.73
C ILE A 6 3.93 9.83 3.29
N PHE A 7 3.55 10.05 4.55
CA PHE A 7 2.35 9.46 5.15
C PHE A 7 1.08 9.78 4.35
N LYS A 8 0.85 11.06 4.02
CA LYS A 8 -0.30 11.48 3.22
C LYS A 8 -0.27 10.92 1.80
N ALA A 9 0.89 10.81 1.18
CA ALA A 9 1.04 10.20 -0.14
C ALA A 9 0.68 8.70 -0.12
N GLN A 10 1.15 7.94 0.89
CA GLN A 10 0.78 6.53 1.02
C GLN A 10 -0.72 6.36 1.34
N ALA A 11 -1.31 7.28 2.11
CA ALA A 11 -2.76 7.29 2.35
C ALA A 11 -3.55 7.45 1.04
N ILE A 12 -3.18 8.42 0.21
CA ILE A 12 -3.81 8.64 -1.11
C ILE A 12 -3.64 7.42 -2.00
N PHE A 13 -2.47 6.79 -1.99
CA PHE A 13 -2.24 5.57 -2.75
C PHE A 13 -3.16 4.42 -2.30
N ALA A 14 -3.30 4.20 -0.99
CA ALA A 14 -4.22 3.20 -0.45
C ALA A 14 -5.69 3.50 -0.83
N TRP A 15 -6.12 4.76 -0.77
CA TRP A 15 -7.46 5.16 -1.18
C TRP A 15 -7.69 5.02 -2.68
N LEU A 16 -6.70 5.28 -3.52
CA LEU A 16 -6.77 5.04 -4.95
C LEU A 16 -7.08 3.56 -5.22
N TRP A 17 -6.36 2.64 -4.58
CA TRP A 17 -6.65 1.20 -4.67
C TRP A 17 -8.05 0.86 -4.17
N ALA A 18 -8.46 1.42 -3.02
CA ALA A 18 -9.79 1.18 -2.49
C ALA A 18 -10.91 1.63 -3.44
N VAL A 19 -10.76 2.79 -4.09
CA VAL A 19 -11.68 3.30 -5.12
C VAL A 19 -11.67 2.37 -6.34
N MET A 20 -10.49 1.94 -6.80
CA MET A 20 -10.38 1.05 -7.96
C MET A 20 -11.07 -0.31 -7.72
N PHE A 21 -11.00 -0.87 -6.51
CA PHE A 21 -11.73 -2.11 -6.19
C PHE A 21 -13.26 -2.00 -6.39
N TRP A 22 -13.83 -0.80 -6.19
CA TRP A 22 -15.27 -0.57 -6.38
C TRP A 22 -15.64 -0.21 -7.82
N PHE A 23 -14.90 0.71 -8.43
CA PHE A 23 -15.31 1.35 -9.67
C PHE A 23 -14.52 0.88 -10.90
N ALA A 24 -13.38 0.22 -10.69
CA ALA A 24 -12.51 -0.24 -11.78
C ALA A 24 -11.80 -1.57 -11.45
N PRO A 25 -12.53 -2.63 -11.07
CA PRO A 25 -11.91 -3.90 -10.66
C PRO A 25 -11.11 -4.57 -11.79
N ALA A 26 -11.45 -4.31 -13.05
CA ALA A 26 -10.67 -4.75 -14.20
C ALA A 26 -9.25 -4.17 -14.22
N MET A 27 -9.06 -2.91 -13.79
CA MET A 27 -7.72 -2.30 -13.69
C MET A 27 -6.89 -2.90 -12.56
N VAL A 28 -7.54 -3.24 -11.44
CA VAL A 28 -6.89 -3.95 -10.31
C VAL A 28 -6.39 -5.32 -10.76
N ALA A 29 -7.22 -6.07 -11.49
CA ALA A 29 -6.89 -7.42 -11.94
C ALA A 29 -5.85 -7.45 -13.07
N GLN A 30 -5.74 -6.38 -13.88
CA GLN A 30 -4.90 -6.36 -15.07
C GLN A 30 -3.41 -6.59 -14.77
N GLY A 31 -2.84 -5.86 -13.81
CA GLY A 31 -1.42 -5.93 -13.47
C GLY A 31 -1.01 -7.31 -12.97
N PRO A 32 -1.65 -7.84 -11.92
CA PRO A 32 -1.43 -9.20 -11.43
C PRO A 32 -1.89 -10.30 -12.40
N GLY A 33 -2.67 -9.97 -13.42
CA GLY A 33 -3.24 -10.92 -14.38
C GLY A 33 -4.28 -11.84 -13.76
N TRP A 34 -5.03 -11.36 -12.76
CA TRP A 34 -6.06 -12.13 -12.09
C TRP A 34 -7.28 -12.31 -12.99
N GLU A 35 -7.91 -13.47 -12.90
CA GLU A 35 -9.20 -13.70 -13.51
C GLU A 35 -10.28 -12.90 -12.77
N LEU A 36 -11.13 -12.21 -13.52
CA LEU A 36 -12.18 -11.37 -12.96
C LEU A 36 -13.50 -12.14 -12.89
N THR A 37 -13.70 -12.87 -11.80
CA THR A 37 -14.98 -13.52 -11.45
C THR A 37 -15.85 -12.65 -10.54
N ALA A 38 -17.14 -12.97 -10.41
CA ALA A 38 -18.04 -12.28 -9.48
C ALA A 38 -17.52 -12.33 -8.02
N GLU A 39 -16.98 -13.47 -7.60
CA GLU A 39 -16.42 -13.69 -6.27
C GLU A 39 -15.14 -12.87 -6.06
N SER A 40 -14.28 -12.78 -7.08
CA SER A 40 -13.05 -11.97 -6.99
C SER A 40 -13.34 -10.47 -6.87
N ILE A 41 -14.37 -9.98 -7.58
CA ILE A 41 -14.87 -8.60 -7.47
C ILE A 41 -15.42 -8.35 -6.06
N ALA A 42 -16.31 -9.22 -5.58
CA ALA A 42 -16.90 -9.09 -4.24
C ALA A 42 -15.82 -9.12 -3.15
N PHE A 43 -14.83 -10.01 -3.28
CA PHE A 43 -13.67 -10.06 -2.38
C PHE A 43 -12.85 -8.77 -2.42
N GLY A 44 -12.55 -8.25 -3.61
CA GLY A 44 -11.85 -6.97 -3.77
C GLY A 44 -12.57 -5.80 -3.10
N GLN A 45 -13.90 -5.73 -3.25
CA GLN A 45 -14.74 -4.71 -2.60
C GLN A 45 -14.74 -4.85 -1.07
N ILE A 46 -14.68 -6.07 -0.53
CA ILE A 46 -14.53 -6.30 0.91
C ILE A 46 -13.12 -5.86 1.37
N VAL A 47 -12.07 -6.21 0.62
CA VAL A 47 -10.67 -5.81 0.91
C VAL A 47 -10.47 -4.30 0.83
N SER A 48 -11.27 -3.59 0.05
CA SER A 48 -11.21 -2.13 -0.04
C SER A 48 -11.53 -1.45 1.30
N VAL A 49 -12.33 -2.07 2.17
CA VAL A 49 -12.73 -1.50 3.47
C VAL A 49 -11.53 -1.36 4.41
N PRO A 50 -10.78 -2.43 4.75
CA PRO A 50 -9.56 -2.28 5.56
C PRO A 50 -8.51 -1.42 4.85
N MET A 51 -8.42 -1.44 3.51
CA MET A 51 -7.51 -0.55 2.77
C MET A 51 -7.88 0.94 2.97
N THR A 52 -9.17 1.25 2.97
CA THR A 52 -9.67 2.61 3.23
C THR A 52 -9.32 3.06 4.65
N VAL A 53 -9.54 2.19 5.63
CA VAL A 53 -9.18 2.46 7.04
C VAL A 53 -7.68 2.64 7.20
N LEU A 54 -6.86 1.82 6.54
CA LEU A 54 -5.41 1.99 6.53
C LEU A 54 -5.01 3.36 5.97
N GLY A 55 -5.64 3.80 4.88
CA GLY A 55 -5.42 5.15 4.35
C GLY A 55 -5.77 6.25 5.36
N VAL A 56 -6.87 6.11 6.10
CA VAL A 56 -7.23 7.04 7.18
C VAL A 56 -6.19 7.04 8.30
N ILE A 57 -5.75 5.86 8.75
CA ILE A 57 -4.71 5.74 9.78
C ILE A 57 -3.43 6.42 9.30
N MET A 58 -3.01 6.19 8.06
CA MET A 58 -1.82 6.82 7.47
C MET A 58 -1.96 8.33 7.36
N TRP A 59 -3.14 8.83 7.02
CA TRP A 59 -3.43 10.26 6.95
C TRP A 59 -3.34 10.94 8.33
N MET A 60 -3.82 10.25 9.37
CA MET A 60 -3.89 10.76 10.73
C MET A 60 -2.63 10.50 11.57
N ALA A 61 -1.78 9.56 11.16
CA ALA A 61 -0.57 9.19 11.87
C ALA A 61 0.35 10.37 12.23
N PRO A 62 0.59 11.38 11.37
CA PRO A 62 1.36 12.56 11.73
C PRO A 62 0.81 13.34 12.93
N THR A 63 -0.49 13.27 13.17
CA THR A 63 -1.16 13.92 14.31
C THR A 63 -1.20 13.01 15.53
N TRP A 64 -1.44 11.71 15.35
CA TRP A 64 -1.63 10.75 16.46
C TRP A 64 -0.33 10.22 17.05
N ALA A 65 0.70 9.99 16.21
CA ALA A 65 1.91 9.34 16.66
C ALA A 65 2.88 10.30 17.37
N ALA A 66 2.74 11.63 17.17
CA ALA A 66 3.59 12.67 17.76
C ALA A 66 5.08 12.29 17.72
N ASP A 67 5.72 12.17 18.89
CA ASP A 67 7.15 11.83 19.03
C ASP A 67 7.51 10.44 18.50
N ASN A 68 6.54 9.55 18.33
CA ASN A 68 6.73 8.20 17.81
C ASN A 68 6.50 8.10 16.29
N LEU A 69 6.33 9.22 15.57
CA LEU A 69 6.03 9.20 14.14
C LEU A 69 7.08 8.44 13.31
N LYS A 70 8.37 8.57 13.62
CA LYS A 70 9.44 7.81 12.95
C LYS A 70 9.33 6.30 13.21
N LYS A 71 8.99 5.88 14.43
CA LYS A 71 8.78 4.46 14.77
C LYS A 71 7.56 3.90 14.03
N PHE A 72 6.47 4.67 13.99
CA PHE A 72 5.28 4.29 13.25
C PHE A 72 5.58 4.18 11.74
N GLY A 73 6.35 5.11 11.19
CA GLY A 73 6.80 5.09 9.79
C GLY A 73 7.67 3.87 9.46
N MET A 74 8.54 3.44 10.37
CA MET A 74 9.29 2.17 10.22
C MET A 74 8.35 0.96 10.21
N LEU A 75 7.37 0.91 11.12
CA LEU A 75 6.43 -0.20 11.20
C LEU A 75 5.58 -0.33 9.92
N ILE A 76 4.85 0.73 9.57
CA ILE A 76 3.84 0.67 8.51
C ILE A 76 4.40 1.01 7.13
N GLY A 77 5.33 1.98 7.06
CA GLY A 77 5.89 2.48 5.81
C GLY A 77 7.06 1.66 5.28
N VAL A 78 7.77 0.95 6.17
CA VAL A 78 8.88 0.05 5.78
C VAL A 78 8.48 -1.41 5.94
N TYR A 79 8.23 -1.88 7.17
CA TYR A 79 8.06 -3.33 7.39
C TYR A 79 6.77 -3.90 6.79
N ALA A 80 5.62 -3.23 6.96
CA ALA A 80 4.38 -3.70 6.35
C ALA A 80 4.44 -3.68 4.81
N ASN A 81 4.94 -2.58 4.22
CA ASN A 81 5.14 -2.50 2.77
C ASN A 81 6.13 -3.56 2.25
N ALA A 82 7.22 -3.84 2.98
CA ALA A 82 8.14 -4.92 2.63
C ALA A 82 7.45 -6.29 2.68
N GLY A 83 6.55 -6.50 3.65
CA GLY A 83 5.67 -7.68 3.71
C GLY A 83 4.78 -7.80 2.47
N PHE A 84 4.11 -6.72 2.06
CA PHE A 84 3.31 -6.70 0.82
C PHE A 84 4.15 -7.03 -0.42
N ALA A 85 5.33 -6.41 -0.55
CA ALA A 85 6.24 -6.69 -1.65
C ALA A 85 6.71 -8.16 -1.66
N ALA A 86 7.02 -8.72 -0.49
CA ALA A 86 7.43 -10.12 -0.35
C ALA A 86 6.31 -11.09 -0.76
N VAL A 87 5.07 -10.84 -0.32
CA VAL A 87 3.91 -11.67 -0.71
C VAL A 87 3.66 -11.58 -2.22
N GLN A 88 3.74 -10.39 -2.81
CA GLN A 88 3.59 -10.27 -4.26
C GLN A 88 4.68 -11.03 -5.01
N LEU A 89 5.95 -10.88 -4.62
CA LEU A 89 7.05 -11.62 -5.23
C LEU A 89 6.90 -13.13 -5.05
N PHE A 90 6.36 -13.59 -3.92
CA PHE A 90 6.03 -15.00 -3.72
C PHE A 90 4.97 -15.48 -4.72
N HIS A 91 3.87 -14.75 -4.92
CA HIS A 91 2.86 -15.10 -5.92
C HIS A 91 3.38 -15.06 -7.36
N VAL A 92 4.32 -14.15 -7.66
CA VAL A 92 5.04 -14.17 -8.95
C VAL A 92 5.90 -15.42 -9.09
N SER A 93 6.63 -15.79 -8.04
CA SER A 93 7.52 -16.96 -8.06
C SER A 93 6.78 -18.29 -8.23
N THR A 94 5.53 -18.38 -7.78
CA THR A 94 4.69 -19.58 -7.91
C THR A 94 3.87 -19.59 -9.21
N GLY A 95 3.92 -18.52 -10.00
CA GLY A 95 3.14 -18.37 -11.24
C GLY A 95 1.65 -18.08 -11.03
N VAL A 96 1.20 -17.88 -9.79
CA VAL A 96 -0.19 -17.55 -9.45
C VAL A 96 -0.54 -16.12 -9.84
N SER A 97 0.45 -15.23 -9.96
CA SER A 97 0.22 -13.85 -10.40
C SER A 97 1.38 -13.35 -11.27
N LYS A 98 1.10 -12.40 -12.15
CA LYS A 98 2.13 -11.62 -12.85
C LYS A 98 2.69 -10.53 -11.94
N PHE A 99 3.85 -10.02 -12.31
CA PHE A 99 4.39 -8.83 -11.66
C PHE A 99 3.50 -7.63 -11.99
N ASP A 100 2.94 -6.98 -10.96
CA ASP A 100 2.11 -5.79 -11.09
C ASP A 100 2.95 -4.52 -10.87
N PRO A 101 3.31 -3.77 -11.94
CA PRO A 101 4.12 -2.58 -11.80
C PRO A 101 3.40 -1.45 -11.07
N LEU A 102 2.07 -1.35 -11.21
CA LEU A 102 1.27 -0.29 -10.61
C LEU A 102 1.19 -0.42 -9.09
N GLY A 103 1.15 -1.65 -8.57
CA GLY A 103 1.26 -1.92 -7.14
C GLY A 103 2.70 -1.86 -6.63
N MET A 104 3.64 -2.51 -7.35
CA MET A 104 4.98 -2.77 -6.83
C MET A 104 5.91 -1.56 -6.86
N ILE A 105 5.92 -0.78 -7.94
CA ILE A 105 6.86 0.34 -8.08
C ILE A 105 6.58 1.41 -7.00
N PRO A 106 5.33 1.88 -6.79
CA PRO A 106 5.04 2.82 -5.72
C PRO A 106 5.35 2.25 -4.33
N THR A 107 5.07 0.96 -4.09
CA THR A 107 5.38 0.30 -2.82
C THR A 107 6.88 0.34 -2.51
N VAL A 108 7.74 0.01 -3.48
CA VAL A 108 9.21 0.08 -3.32
C VAL A 108 9.67 1.52 -3.10
N ILE A 109 9.09 2.49 -3.82
CA ILE A 109 9.38 3.92 -3.60
C ILE A 109 9.00 4.33 -2.18
N PHE A 110 7.82 3.96 -1.69
CA PHE A 110 7.40 4.26 -0.32
C PHE A 110 8.34 3.65 0.71
N ILE A 111 8.73 2.38 0.56
CA ILE A 111 9.72 1.73 1.44
C ILE A 111 11.00 2.56 1.51
N ALA A 112 11.56 2.94 0.35
CA ALA A 112 12.79 3.72 0.29
C ALA A 112 12.64 5.10 0.95
N LEU A 113 11.54 5.81 0.65
CA LEU A 113 11.26 7.14 1.21
C LEU A 113 11.04 7.09 2.72
N PHE A 114 10.27 6.13 3.23
CA PHE A 114 10.05 5.95 4.66
C PHE A 114 11.34 5.57 5.37
N LEU A 115 12.11 4.62 4.83
CA LEU A 115 13.38 4.20 5.42
C LEU A 115 14.35 5.37 5.52
N TRP A 116 14.47 6.16 4.45
CA TRP A 116 15.31 7.36 4.44
C TRP A 116 14.85 8.39 5.49
N LYS A 117 13.58 8.77 5.48
CA LYS A 117 13.09 9.84 6.35
C LYS A 117 12.95 9.44 7.82
N CYS A 118 12.73 8.16 8.12
CA CYS A 118 12.70 7.69 9.50
C CYS A 118 14.11 7.57 10.11
N ARG A 119 15.16 7.42 9.28
CA ARG A 119 16.55 7.29 9.75
C ARG A 119 17.38 8.56 9.64
N ALA A 120 16.91 9.58 8.95
CA ALA A 120 17.57 10.88 8.93
C ALA A 120 17.61 11.48 10.36
N SER A 121 18.76 12.03 10.74
CA SER A 121 18.87 12.94 11.88
C SER A 121 18.00 14.17 11.60
N ASP A 122 17.30 14.65 12.64
CA ASP A 122 16.49 15.88 12.54
C ASP A 122 17.36 17.11 12.26
#